data_AF-A0A150WV12-F1
#
_entry.id   AF-A0A150WV12-F1
#
_cell.length_a   1.000
_cell.length_b   1.000
_cell.length_c   1.000
_cell.angle_alpha   90.00
_cell.angle_beta   90.00
_cell.angle_gamma   90.00
#
_symmetry.space_group_name_H-M   'P 1'
#
loop_
_entity.id
_entity.type
_entity.pdbx_description
1 polymer ?
#
loop_
_entity_poly.entity_id
_entity_poly.type
_entity_poly.pdbx_seq_one_letter_code
_entity_poly.pdbx_strand_id
1 'polypeptide(L)'
;MKTLKHVVLIVLVLLPSLSFSAPAGFFLTNTKEITEDMVKFHYMSSDGTFELKCAHVFDKPDAHDWDVWCGKGTKWLRQFRVHFLVRQYQGRDAQKSAFEVLYWVIDRDQKTPKFSSTSSWIQFNNPSKLEIMRFSQGVENDYAYLTVELKP
;
A
#
# COMPACT_ATOMS: atom_id res chain seq x y z
N MET A 1 -37.98 27.08 -16.22
CA MET A 1 -37.63 25.68 -16.54
C MET A 1 -36.19 25.44 -17.05
N LYS A 2 -35.39 26.45 -17.42
CA LYS A 2 -34.00 26.26 -17.89
C LYS A 2 -32.95 26.20 -16.77
N THR A 3 -33.24 26.77 -15.60
CA THR A 3 -32.35 26.80 -14.43
C THR A 3 -32.24 25.45 -13.71
N LEU A 4 -33.30 24.63 -13.72
CA LEU A 4 -33.31 23.32 -13.06
C LEU A 4 -32.37 22.30 -13.74
N LYS A 5 -32.17 22.40 -15.06
CA LYS A 5 -31.29 21.49 -15.83
C LYS A 5 -29.81 21.67 -15.52
N HIS A 6 -29.39 22.88 -15.13
CA HIS A 6 -27.98 23.19 -14.87
C HIS A 6 -27.56 22.74 -13.47
N VAL A 7 -28.48 22.72 -12.50
CA VAL A 7 -28.21 22.24 -11.14
C VAL A 7 -28.01 20.72 -11.12
N VAL A 8 -28.80 19.96 -11.89
CA VAL A 8 -28.68 18.50 -12.00
C VAL A 8 -27.34 18.09 -12.64
N LEU A 9 -26.84 18.87 -13.60
CA LEU A 9 -25.57 18.58 -14.28
C LEU A 9 -24.35 18.77 -13.36
N ILE A 10 -24.38 19.77 -12.46
CA ILE A 10 -23.30 20.02 -11.50
C ILE A 10 -23.23 18.90 -10.43
N VAL A 11 -24.37 18.37 -10.01
CA VAL A 11 -24.43 17.23 -9.06
C VAL A 11 -23.88 15.94 -9.67
N LEU A 12 -24.06 15.72 -10.99
CA LEU A 12 -23.59 14.52 -11.69
C LEU A 12 -22.08 14.55 -12.03
N VAL A 13 -21.48 15.73 -12.19
CA VAL A 13 -20.05 15.86 -12.52
C VAL A 13 -19.14 15.80 -11.27
N LEU A 14 -19.70 16.02 -10.07
CA LEU A 14 -18.96 15.93 -8.80
C LEU A 14 -18.96 14.51 -8.19
N LEU A 15 -19.62 13.53 -8.81
CA LEU A 15 -19.75 12.17 -8.28
C LEU A 15 -18.67 11.14 -8.68
N PRO A 16 -17.67 11.38 -9.58
CA PRO A 16 -16.70 10.32 -9.88
C PRO A 16 -15.48 10.30 -8.94
N SER A 17 -15.40 11.11 -7.89
CA SER A 17 -14.28 11.05 -6.92
C SER A 17 -14.48 10.01 -5.80
N LEU A 18 -15.42 9.07 -5.95
CA LEU A 18 -15.68 7.99 -4.98
C LEU A 18 -14.74 6.78 -5.13
N SER A 19 -13.69 6.89 -5.95
CA SER A 19 -12.57 5.96 -5.86
C SER A 19 -11.75 6.35 -4.62
N PHE A 20 -11.77 5.52 -3.57
CA PHE A 20 -11.18 5.74 -2.23
C PHE A 20 -12.05 6.49 -1.20
N SER A 21 -13.38 6.42 -1.30
CA SER A 21 -14.23 6.77 -0.15
C SER A 21 -14.13 5.68 0.93
N ALA A 22 -13.73 6.06 2.15
CA ALA A 22 -13.75 5.18 3.31
C ALA A 22 -15.13 4.49 3.44
N PRO A 23 -15.19 3.22 3.91
CA PRO A 23 -16.45 2.54 4.17
C PRO A 23 -17.35 3.44 5.03
N ALA A 24 -18.64 3.44 4.71
CA ALA A 24 -19.60 4.31 5.40
C ALA A 24 -19.50 4.12 6.93
N GLY A 25 -19.37 5.24 7.65
CA GLY A 25 -19.23 5.22 9.11
C GLY A 25 -17.79 5.21 9.63
N PHE A 26 -16.78 5.23 8.76
CA PHE A 26 -15.38 5.43 9.14
C PHE A 26 -14.88 6.83 8.80
N PHE A 27 -13.97 7.35 9.62
CA PHE A 27 -13.25 8.60 9.37
C PHE A 27 -11.75 8.40 9.56
N LEU A 28 -10.95 9.10 8.77
CA LEU A 28 -9.50 9.02 8.85
C LEU A 28 -9.04 9.55 10.21
N THR A 29 -8.32 8.73 10.96
CA THR A 29 -7.66 9.16 12.19
C THR A 29 -6.25 9.63 11.91
N ASN A 30 -5.67 10.39 12.86
CA ASN A 30 -4.29 10.86 12.80
C ASN A 30 -3.37 9.81 12.16
N THR A 31 -2.90 10.12 10.95
CA THR A 31 -1.96 9.31 10.20
C THR A 31 -0.64 9.38 10.95
N LYS A 32 -0.36 8.40 11.82
CA LYS A 32 1.00 8.20 12.28
C LYS A 32 1.84 7.99 11.02
N GLU A 33 2.76 8.91 10.77
CA GLU A 33 3.62 8.88 9.60
C GLU A 33 4.45 7.60 9.63
N ILE A 34 4.43 6.85 8.53
CA ILE A 34 5.26 5.63 8.40
C ILE A 34 6.70 6.11 8.22
N THR A 35 7.57 5.71 9.14
CA THR A 35 9.00 5.99 9.07
C THR A 35 9.76 4.79 8.51
N GLU A 36 10.99 5.04 8.06
CA GLU A 36 11.83 4.02 7.42
C GLU A 36 12.13 2.82 8.33
N ASP A 37 12.29 3.04 9.64
CA ASP A 37 12.56 1.99 10.62
C ASP A 37 11.36 1.07 10.92
N MET A 38 10.14 1.54 10.64
CA MET A 38 8.91 0.75 10.81
C MET A 38 8.71 -0.28 9.68
N VAL A 39 9.40 -0.12 8.55
CA VAL A 39 9.19 -0.91 7.33
C VAL A 39 10.38 -1.82 7.05
N LYS A 40 10.11 -3.05 6.64
CA LYS A 40 11.13 -3.98 6.14
C LYS A 40 10.65 -4.69 4.89
N PHE A 41 11.58 -4.91 3.96
CA PHE A 41 11.32 -5.65 2.74
C PHE A 41 12.10 -6.97 2.71
N HIS A 42 11.45 -8.02 2.22
CA HIS A 42 12.01 -9.35 2.04
C HIS A 42 11.66 -9.86 0.64
N TYR A 43 12.65 -10.38 -0.07
CA TYR A 43 12.42 -11.09 -1.32
C TYR A 43 12.56 -12.59 -1.05
N MET A 44 11.61 -13.38 -1.55
CA MET A 44 11.60 -14.83 -1.40
C MET A 44 11.22 -15.49 -2.71
N SER A 45 11.94 -16.52 -3.13
CA SER A 45 11.53 -17.33 -4.29
C SER A 45 10.20 -18.04 -4.02
N SER A 46 9.43 -18.32 -5.07
CA SER A 46 8.10 -18.91 -4.89
C SER A 46 8.13 -20.33 -4.31
N ASP A 47 9.24 -21.04 -4.47
CA ASP A 47 9.52 -22.34 -3.87
C ASP A 47 10.15 -22.26 -2.47
N GLY A 48 10.42 -21.04 -1.97
CA GLY A 48 11.06 -20.79 -0.67
C GLY A 48 12.53 -21.22 -0.58
N THR A 49 13.17 -21.57 -1.70
CA THR A 49 14.57 -22.07 -1.70
C THR A 49 15.59 -20.99 -1.40
N PHE A 50 15.31 -19.72 -1.71
CA PHE A 50 16.18 -18.62 -1.31
C PHE A 50 15.42 -17.37 -0.90
N GLU A 51 15.98 -16.69 0.10
CA GLU A 51 15.52 -15.41 0.61
C GLU A 51 16.66 -14.39 0.47
N LEU A 52 16.33 -13.18 0.02
CA LEU A 52 17.24 -12.06 -0.04
C LEU A 52 16.78 -10.98 0.93
N LYS A 53 17.71 -10.55 1.79
CA LYS A 53 17.53 -9.32 2.58
C LYS A 53 17.51 -8.12 1.64
N CYS A 54 16.60 -7.20 1.90
CA CYS A 54 16.48 -5.97 1.14
C CYS A 54 16.93 -4.77 1.96
N ALA A 55 17.68 -3.88 1.32
CA ALA A 55 17.86 -2.51 1.77
C ALA A 55 16.79 -1.63 1.12
N HIS A 56 16.37 -0.56 1.77
CA HIS A 56 15.38 0.36 1.24
C HIS A 56 15.64 1.79 1.70
N VAL A 57 15.08 2.74 0.97
CA VAL A 57 15.06 4.17 1.33
C VAL A 57 13.67 4.72 1.05
N PHE A 58 13.15 5.54 1.97
CA PHE A 58 11.90 6.26 1.73
C PHE A 58 12.11 7.49 0.83
N ASP A 59 12.21 7.23 -0.49
CA ASP A 59 12.67 8.21 -1.51
C ASP A 59 11.71 9.38 -1.72
N LYS A 60 10.39 9.13 -1.76
CA LYS A 60 9.37 10.20 -1.93
C LYS A 60 8.24 10.02 -0.91
N PRO A 61 8.35 10.62 0.28
CA PRO A 61 7.36 10.48 1.35
C PRO A 61 5.94 10.91 0.94
N ASP A 62 5.84 11.97 0.15
CA ASP A 62 4.62 12.56 -0.38
C ASP A 62 3.91 11.69 -1.43
N ALA A 63 4.64 10.81 -2.12
CA ALA A 63 4.07 9.80 -3.01
C ALA A 63 3.93 8.41 -2.35
N HIS A 64 4.44 8.27 -1.12
CA HIS A 64 4.59 6.99 -0.41
C HIS A 64 5.50 5.99 -1.16
N ASP A 65 6.56 6.50 -1.80
CA ASP A 65 7.47 5.71 -2.62
C ASP A 65 8.73 5.29 -1.88
N TRP A 66 9.08 4.01 -2.05
CA TRP A 66 10.29 3.38 -1.54
C TRP A 66 11.11 2.85 -2.71
N ASP A 67 12.41 3.11 -2.70
CA ASP A 67 13.33 2.33 -3.52
C ASP A 67 13.84 1.15 -2.69
N VAL A 68 13.79 -0.05 -3.28
CA VAL A 68 14.10 -1.31 -2.59
C VAL A 68 15.13 -2.10 -3.42
N TRP A 69 16.20 -2.54 -2.75
CA TRP A 69 17.27 -3.34 -3.34
C TRP A 69 17.47 -4.63 -2.55
N CYS A 70 17.16 -5.77 -3.16
CA CYS A 70 17.32 -7.08 -2.55
C CYS A 70 18.59 -7.75 -3.05
N GLY A 71 19.36 -8.36 -2.15
CA GLY A 71 20.62 -9.03 -2.52
C GLY A 71 21.75 -8.06 -2.92
N LYS A 72 21.73 -6.82 -2.42
CA LYS A 72 22.77 -5.80 -2.69
C LYS A 72 24.17 -6.34 -2.34
N GLY A 73 25.11 -6.18 -3.27
CA GLY A 73 26.47 -6.72 -3.14
C GLY A 73 26.63 -8.18 -3.58
N THR A 74 25.57 -8.79 -4.13
CA THR A 74 25.62 -10.16 -4.69
C THR A 74 25.28 -10.15 -6.18
N LYS A 75 25.47 -11.29 -6.87
CA LYS A 75 25.03 -11.48 -8.26
C LYS A 75 23.51 -11.52 -8.45
N TRP A 76 22.75 -11.55 -7.35
CA TRP A 76 21.29 -11.65 -7.32
C TRP A 76 20.63 -10.32 -6.99
N LEU A 77 21.28 -9.19 -7.35
CA LEU A 77 20.70 -7.87 -7.13
C LEU A 77 19.34 -7.79 -7.83
N ARG A 78 18.33 -7.39 -7.05
CA ARG A 78 16.99 -7.08 -7.53
C ARG A 78 16.57 -5.67 -7.12
N GLN A 79 15.96 -4.94 -8.04
CA GLN A 79 15.58 -3.54 -7.85
C GLN A 79 14.08 -3.34 -8.03
N PHE A 80 13.44 -2.73 -7.03
CA PHE A 80 12.02 -2.44 -7.06
C PHE A 80 11.77 -0.98 -6.68
N ARG A 81 10.73 -0.40 -7.29
CA ARG A 81 10.06 0.78 -6.76
C ARG A 81 8.76 0.31 -6.11
N VAL A 82 8.55 0.66 -4.85
CA VAL A 82 7.37 0.26 -4.09
C VAL A 82 6.56 1.49 -3.71
N HIS A 83 5.26 1.47 -3.96
CA HIS A 83 4.33 2.42 -3.36
C HIS A 83 3.59 1.72 -2.23
N PHE A 84 3.85 2.13 -0.99
CA PHE A 84 3.29 1.50 0.21
C PHE A 84 2.69 2.55 1.14
N LEU A 85 1.36 2.49 1.29
CA LEU A 85 0.58 3.39 2.11
C LEU A 85 -0.32 2.58 3.04
N VAL A 86 -0.29 2.92 4.33
CA VAL A 86 -1.25 2.43 5.33
C VAL A 86 -1.94 3.62 5.97
N ARG A 87 -3.27 3.63 5.94
CA ARG A 87 -4.10 4.64 6.59
C ARG A 87 -4.98 4.00 7.62
N GLN A 88 -5.02 4.60 8.81
CA GLN A 88 -5.90 4.14 9.89
C GLN A 88 -7.17 4.99 9.94
N TYR A 89 -8.29 4.31 10.10
CA TYR A 89 -9.61 4.90 10.24
C TYR A 89 -10.24 4.44 11.55
N GLN A 90 -11.08 5.29 12.13
CA GLN A 90 -11.92 4.98 13.28
C GLN A 90 -13.39 5.05 12.88
N GLY A 91 -14.20 4.16 13.44
CA GLY A 91 -15.66 4.22 13.32
C GLY A 91 -16.23 5.39 14.10
N ARG A 92 -17.31 6.00 13.60
CA ARG A 92 -18.02 7.12 14.25
C ARG A 92 -18.39 6.83 15.71
N ASP A 93 -18.76 5.60 16.02
CA ASP A 93 -19.20 5.20 17.37
C ASP A 93 -18.04 4.76 18.28
N ALA A 94 -16.79 5.13 17.95
CA ALA A 94 -15.54 4.83 18.64
C ALA A 94 -15.22 3.35 18.87
N GLN A 95 -16.13 2.41 18.60
CA GLN A 95 -15.95 0.97 18.82
C GLN A 95 -15.30 0.24 17.64
N LYS A 96 -15.11 0.87 16.48
CA LYS A 96 -14.56 0.17 15.30
C LYS A 96 -13.27 0.83 14.85
N SER A 97 -12.36 0.03 14.32
CA SER A 97 -11.15 0.52 13.65
C SER A 97 -11.04 -0.13 12.28
N ALA A 98 -10.40 0.55 11.33
CA ALA A 98 -10.11 -0.01 10.03
C ALA A 98 -8.76 0.47 9.51
N PHE A 99 -8.17 -0.32 8.63
CA PHE A 99 -6.96 0.03 7.90
C PHE A 99 -7.23 -0.08 6.40
N GLU A 100 -6.80 0.93 5.68
CA GLU A 100 -6.65 0.91 4.24
C GLU A 100 -5.18 0.71 3.93
N VAL A 101 -4.89 -0.28 3.07
CA VAL A 101 -3.53 -0.57 2.64
C VAL A 101 -3.46 -0.54 1.13
N LEU A 102 -2.49 0.21 0.61
CA LEU A 102 -2.08 0.17 -0.78
C LEU A 102 -0.66 -0.38 -0.84
N TYR A 103 -0.46 -1.42 -1.63
CA TYR A 103 0.86 -2.00 -1.87
C TYR A 103 1.02 -2.27 -3.36
N TRP A 104 1.88 -1.48 -4.00
CA TRP A 104 2.22 -1.57 -5.42
C TRP A 104 3.73 -1.77 -5.55
N VAL A 105 4.15 -2.79 -6.30
CA VAL A 105 5.54 -3.07 -6.63
C VAL A 105 5.76 -2.92 -8.13
N ILE A 106 6.82 -2.21 -8.51
CA ILE A 106 7.30 -2.07 -9.88
C ILE A 106 8.68 -2.72 -9.96
N ASP A 107 8.82 -3.75 -10.80
CA ASP A 107 10.08 -4.42 -11.11
C ASP A 107 10.88 -3.56 -12.08
N ARG A 108 12.04 -3.06 -11.61
CA ARG A 108 12.92 -2.16 -12.38
C ARG A 108 13.98 -2.91 -13.18
N ASP A 109 14.14 -4.21 -12.98
CA ASP A 109 15.15 -5.01 -13.68
C ASP A 109 14.65 -5.57 -15.03
N GLN A 110 13.35 -5.47 -15.30
CA GLN A 110 12.75 -5.88 -16.56
C GLN A 110 12.93 -4.80 -17.64
N LYS A 111 13.20 -5.24 -18.88
CA LYS A 111 13.28 -4.34 -20.05
C LYS A 111 12.01 -3.49 -20.24
N THR A 112 10.87 -4.08 -19.93
CA THR A 112 9.58 -3.39 -19.83
C THR A 112 9.13 -3.48 -18.38
N PRO A 113 8.92 -2.36 -17.66
CA PRO A 113 8.50 -2.40 -16.27
C PRO A 113 7.25 -3.24 -16.09
N LYS A 114 7.32 -4.21 -15.19
CA LYS A 114 6.18 -5.00 -14.74
C LYS A 114 5.76 -4.54 -13.37
N PHE A 115 4.47 -4.65 -13.08
CA PHE A 115 3.95 -4.25 -11.80
C PHE A 115 2.90 -5.19 -11.26
N SER A 116 2.82 -5.22 -9.94
CA SER A 116 1.82 -5.95 -9.15
C SER A 116 1.28 -4.99 -8.10
N SER A 117 -0.04 -5.00 -7.90
CA SER A 117 -0.67 -4.06 -6.97
C SER A 117 -1.84 -4.70 -6.23
N THR A 118 -2.05 -4.29 -4.98
CA THR A 118 -3.24 -4.63 -4.21
C THR A 118 -3.69 -3.45 -3.38
N SER A 119 -5.01 -3.29 -3.28
CA SER A 119 -5.66 -2.44 -2.30
C SER A 119 -6.45 -3.33 -1.35
N SER A 120 -6.36 -3.09 -0.05
CA SER A 120 -7.03 -3.89 0.98
C SER A 120 -7.65 -3.01 2.04
N TRP A 121 -8.85 -3.39 2.47
CA TRP A 121 -9.55 -2.81 3.62
C TRP A 121 -9.70 -3.88 4.70
N ILE A 122 -9.18 -3.60 5.89
CA ILE A 122 -9.24 -4.49 7.04
C ILE A 122 -10.06 -3.78 8.10
N GLN A 123 -11.19 -4.36 8.52
CA GLN A 123 -12.11 -3.75 9.49
C GLN A 123 -12.20 -4.62 10.75
N PHE A 124 -12.19 -3.94 11.91
CA PHE A 124 -12.33 -4.55 13.22
C PHE A 124 -13.60 -4.05 13.89
N ASN A 125 -14.34 -4.97 14.51
CA ASN A 125 -15.54 -4.65 15.28
C ASN A 125 -15.23 -4.03 16.66
N ASN A 126 -13.95 -3.99 17.04
CA ASN A 126 -13.43 -3.39 18.27
C ASN A 126 -12.30 -2.41 17.91
N PRO A 127 -11.93 -1.49 18.81
CA PRO A 127 -10.71 -0.71 18.65
C PRO A 127 -9.50 -1.63 18.74
N SER A 128 -8.70 -1.68 17.68
CA SER A 128 -7.49 -2.51 17.60
C SER A 128 -6.26 -1.65 17.44
N LYS A 129 -5.18 -2.00 18.15
CA LYS A 129 -3.84 -1.44 17.91
C LYS A 129 -3.10 -2.34 16.93
N LEU A 130 -2.45 -1.74 15.94
CA LEU A 130 -1.64 -2.47 14.99
C LEU A 130 -0.32 -2.87 15.65
N GLU A 131 -0.06 -4.17 15.75
CA GLU A 131 1.24 -4.73 16.17
C GLU A 131 2.15 -4.97 14.97
N ILE A 132 1.62 -5.63 13.94
CA ILE A 132 2.36 -5.99 12.74
C ILE A 132 1.41 -6.16 11.55
N MET A 133 1.85 -5.71 10.38
CA MET A 133 1.19 -5.94 9.10
C MET A 133 2.19 -6.55 8.13
N ARG A 134 1.77 -7.57 7.39
CA ARG A 134 2.58 -8.21 6.34
C ARG A 134 1.77 -8.34 5.07
N PHE A 135 2.35 -7.89 3.97
CA PHE A 135 1.75 -8.01 2.64
C PHE A 135 2.81 -8.51 1.67
N SER A 136 2.39 -9.31 0.70
CA SER A 136 3.28 -9.86 -0.33
C SER A 136 2.69 -9.59 -1.71
N GLN A 137 3.55 -9.25 -2.66
CA GLN A 137 3.21 -9.17 -4.08
C GLN A 137 4.09 -10.14 -4.84
N GLY A 138 3.50 -10.85 -5.80
CA GLY A 138 4.27 -11.61 -6.77
C GLY A 138 5.12 -10.67 -7.64
N VAL A 139 6.37 -11.04 -7.85
CA VAL A 139 7.32 -10.35 -8.71
C VAL A 139 7.95 -11.35 -9.68
N GLU A 140 8.58 -10.86 -10.75
CA GLU A 140 9.19 -11.72 -11.77
C GLU A 140 8.21 -12.76 -12.36
N ASN A 141 6.95 -12.39 -12.64
CA ASN A 141 5.88 -13.30 -13.06
C ASN A 141 5.55 -14.40 -12.03
N ASP A 142 5.48 -14.04 -10.75
CA ASP A 142 5.16 -14.94 -9.64
C ASP A 142 6.19 -16.06 -9.40
N TYR A 143 7.40 -15.96 -9.97
CA TYR A 143 8.53 -16.80 -9.57
C TYR A 143 9.13 -16.41 -8.22
N ALA A 144 8.76 -15.23 -7.70
CA ALA A 144 9.14 -14.77 -6.39
C ALA A 144 8.09 -13.83 -5.79
N TYR A 145 8.28 -13.50 -4.52
CA TYR A 145 7.47 -12.56 -3.76
C TYR A 145 8.34 -11.45 -3.19
N LEU A 146 7.88 -10.21 -3.31
CA LEU A 146 8.35 -9.10 -2.49
C LEU A 146 7.37 -8.90 -1.34
N THR A 147 7.83 -9.13 -0.12
CA THR A 147 7.06 -8.96 1.11
C THR A 147 7.45 -7.66 1.79
N VAL A 148 6.45 -6.91 2.24
CA VAL A 148 6.61 -5.74 3.12
C VAL A 148 6.08 -6.09 4.51
N GLU A 149 6.86 -5.79 5.53
CA GLU A 149 6.48 -5.85 6.94
C GLU A 149 6.42 -4.42 7.49
N LEU A 150 5.30 -4.06 8.14
CA LEU A 150 5.12 -2.80 8.86
C LEU A 150 4.95 -3.11 10.36
N LYS A 151 5.77 -2.49 11.20
CA LYS A 151 5.72 -2.55 12.66
C LYS A 151 5.72 -1.13 13.23
N PRO A 152 4.56 -0.62 13.69
CA PRO A 152 4.42 0.78 14.09
C PRO A 152 5.12 1.20 15.38
#